data_AF-A0A9D1EEL2-F1
#
_entry.id   AF-A0A9D1EEL2-F1
#
_cell.length_a   1.000
_cell.length_b   1.000
_cell.length_c   1.000
_cell.angle_alpha   90.00
_cell.angle_beta   90.00
_cell.angle_gamma   90.00
#
_symmetry.space_group_name_H-M   'P 1'
#
loop_
_entity.id
_entity.type
_entity.pdbx_description
1 polymer ?
#
loop_
_entity_poly.entity_id
_entity_poly.type
_entity_poly.pdbx_seq_one_letter_code
_entity_poly.pdbx_strand_id
1 'polypeptide(L)' 'MNEWERLHQQAKRYQAEYPPGTRIMLLSMGRDPCPVEDQTRGTVKVVDDIGTL' A
#
# COMPACT_ATOMS: atom_id res chain seq x y z
N MET A 1 -5.66 -21.70 -5.84
CA MET A 1 -4.83 -20.49 -5.82
C MET A 1 -4.11 -20.48 -4.51
N ASN A 2 -2.78 -20.52 -4.54
CA ASN A 2 -1.98 -20.48 -3.32
C ASN A 2 -1.98 -19.04 -2.73
N GLU A 3 -1.51 -18.90 -1.48
CA GLU A 3 -1.51 -17.59 -0.80
C GLU A 3 -0.61 -16.57 -1.51
N TRP A 4 0.52 -17.04 -2.06
CA TRP A 4 1.45 -16.21 -2.83
C TRP A 4 0.79 -15.61 -4.09
N GLU A 5 0.13 -16.43 -4.91
CA GLU A 5 -0.57 -16.01 -6.12
C GLU A 5 -1.65 -14.98 -5.80
N ARG A 6 -2.37 -15.17 -4.69
CA ARG A 6 -3.39 -14.23 -4.24
C ARG A 6 -2.77 -12.88 -3.88
N LEU A 7 -1.70 -12.87 -3.07
CA LEU A 7 -1.01 -11.64 -2.67
C LEU A 7 -0.38 -10.94 -3.89
N HIS A 8 0.23 -11.71 -4.79
CA HIS A 8 0.80 -11.21 -6.04
C HIS A 8 -0.24 -10.53 -6.93
N GLN A 9 -1.39 -11.18 -7.13
CA GLN A 9 -2.48 -10.59 -7.89
C GLN A 9 -3.04 -9.33 -7.22
N GLN A 10 -3.06 -9.29 -5.90
CA GLN A 10 -3.49 -8.11 -5.15
C GLN A 10 -2.53 -6.94 -5.33
N ALA A 11 -1.22 -7.17 -5.22
CA ALA A 11 -0.20 -6.15 -5.47
C ALA A 11 -0.28 -5.59 -6.90
N LYS A 12 -0.47 -6.45 -7.91
CA LYS A 12 -0.68 -6.03 -9.31
C LYS A 12 -1.91 -5.15 -9.49
N ARG A 13 -3.01 -5.46 -8.80
CA ARG A 13 -4.22 -4.61 -8.83
C ARG A 13 -3.93 -3.24 -8.24
N TYR A 14 -3.26 -3.19 -7.09
CA TYR A 14 -2.92 -1.91 -6.46
C TYR A 14 -1.92 -1.09 -7.26
N GLN A 15 -0.94 -1.72 -7.94
CA GLN A 15 -0.05 -1.01 -8.86
C GLN A 15 -0.83 -0.30 -10.00
N ALA A 16 -1.86 -0.95 -10.53
CA ALA A 16 -2.69 -0.37 -11.59
C ALA A 16 -3.63 0.74 -11.08
N GLU A 17 -4.19 0.57 -9.89
CA GLU A 17 -5.14 1.51 -9.28
C GLU A 17 -4.44 2.74 -8.67
N TYR A 18 -3.22 2.57 -8.16
CA TYR A 18 -2.44 3.59 -7.46
C TYR A 18 -1.06 3.79 -8.12
N PRO A 19 -0.99 4.36 -9.33
CA PRO A 19 0.28 4.67 -9.98
C PRO A 19 1.10 5.70 -9.19
N PRO A 20 2.42 5.79 -9.42
CA PRO A 20 3.26 6.82 -8.80
C PRO A 20 2.70 8.24 -9.01
N GLY A 21 2.72 9.05 -7.95
CA GLY A 21 2.14 10.39 -7.94
C GLY A 21 0.68 10.47 -7.48
N THR A 22 -0.01 9.32 -7.32
CA THR A 22 -1.36 9.27 -6.77
C THR A 22 -1.39 9.85 -5.35
N ARG A 23 -2.30 10.80 -5.09
CA ARG A 23 -2.48 11.40 -3.76
C ARG A 23 -3.24 10.45 -2.86
N ILE A 24 -2.72 10.22 -1.66
CA ILE A 24 -3.31 9.33 -0.66
C ILE A 24 -3.40 10.02 0.70
N MET A 25 -4.30 9.53 1.53
CA MET A 25 -4.50 9.99 2.91
C MET A 25 -4.58 8.78 3.82
N LEU A 26 -3.78 8.77 4.88
CA LEU A 26 -3.84 7.75 5.91
C LEU A 26 -5.14 7.95 6.71
N LEU A 27 -6.01 6.94 6.76
CA LEU A 27 -7.25 7.04 7.53
C LEU A 27 -7.01 6.75 9.02
N SER A 28 -6.36 5.63 9.34
CA SER A 28 -5.94 5.28 10.70
C SER A 28 -4.96 4.11 10.70
N MET A 29 -4.09 4.03 11.71
CA MET A 29 -3.17 2.90 11.95
C MET A 29 -3.56 1.99 13.13
N GLY A 30 -4.72 2.23 13.76
CA GLY A 30 -5.22 1.37 14.84
C GLY A 30 -4.32 1.36 16.09
N ARG A 31 -3.80 0.19 16.48
CA ARG A 31 -2.98 0.00 17.71
C ARG A 31 -1.48 -0.10 17.43
N ASP A 32 -1.02 0.49 16.33
CA ASP A 32 0.42 0.56 16.06
C ASP A 32 1.14 1.26 17.22
N PRO A 33 2.26 0.72 17.75
CA PRO A 33 3.01 1.35 18.84
C PRO A 33 3.68 2.67 18.43
N CYS A 34 3.86 2.94 17.14
CA CYS A 34 4.41 4.16 16.58
C CYS A 34 3.62 4.60 15.33
N PRO A 35 2.37 5.07 15.50
CA PRO A 35 1.53 5.40 14.36
C PRO A 35 1.98 6.71 13.71
N VAL A 36 1.82 6.78 12.40
CA VAL A 36 1.74 8.06 11.69
C VAL A 36 0.39 8.70 12.01
N GLU A 37 0.35 10.03 12.10
CA GLU A 37 -0.87 10.77 12.43
C GLU A 37 -1.99 10.49 11.41
N ASP A 38 -3.22 10.32 11.91
CA ASP A 38 -4.40 10.18 11.08
C ASP A 38 -4.54 11.39 10.14
N GLN A 39 -5.09 11.15 8.95
CA GLN A 39 -5.25 12.11 7.87
C GLN A 39 -3.94 12.65 7.27
N THR A 40 -2.77 12.09 7.62
CA THR A 40 -1.51 12.40 6.94
C THR A 40 -1.64 12.16 5.44
N ARG A 41 -1.24 13.16 4.65
CA ARG A 41 -1.33 13.14 3.19
C ARG A 41 0.04 12.85 2.58
N GLY A 42 0.04 12.08 1.50
CA GLY A 42 1.25 11.76 0.76
C GLY A 42 0.97 11.48 -0.70
N THR A 43 2.02 11.10 -1.41
CA THR A 43 1.95 10.60 -2.78
C THR A 43 2.52 9.20 -2.85
N VAL A 44 1.89 8.34 -3.66
CA VAL A 44 2.41 7.00 -3.92
C VAL A 44 3.73 7.12 -4.66
N LYS A 45 4.78 6.46 -4.14
CA LYS A 45 6.08 6.37 -4.80
C LYS A 45 6.23 5.05 -5.57
N VAL A 46 5.85 3.95 -4.94
CA VAL A 46 5.93 2.58 -5.46
C VAL A 46 4.93 1.71 -4.71
N VAL A 47 4.41 0.67 -5.35
CA VAL A 47 3.61 -0.41 -4.74
C VAL A 47 4.37 -1.71 -4.95
N ASP A 48 4.86 -2.31 -3.87
CA ASP A 48 5.67 -3.53 -3.89
C ASP A 48 4.82 -4.78 -3.59
N ASP A 49 5.25 -5.96 -4.04
CA ASP A 49 4.58 -7.25 -3.89
C ASP A 49 5.13 -8.12 -2.74
N ILE A 50 5.75 -7.48 -1.75
CA ILE A 50 6.37 -8.13 -0.57
C ILE A 50 7.48 -9.08 -1.03
N GLY A 51 8.59 -8.51 -1.52
CA GLY A 51 9.82 -9.29 -1.69
C GLY A 51 10.64 -9.05 -2.96
N THR A 52 10.28 -8.07 -3.79
CA THR A 52 11.04 -7.78 -5.02
C THR A 52 11.47 -6.32 -5.05
N LEU A 53 12.57 -6.00 -4.34
CA LEU A 53 13.29 -4.73 -4.53
C LEU A 53 14.19 -4.78 -5.77
#